data_AF-A0A161MP20-F1
#
_entry.id   AF-A0A161MP20-F1
#
_cell.length_a   1.000
_cell.length_b   1.000
_cell.length_c   1.000
_cell.angle_alpha   90.00
_cell.angle_beta   90.00
_cell.angle_gamma   90.00
#
_symmetry.space_group_name_H-M   'P 1'
#
loop_
_entity.id
_entity.type
_entity.pdbx_description
1 polymer ?
#
loop_
_entity_poly.entity_id
_entity_poly.type
_entity_poly.pdbx_seq_one_letter_code
_entity_poly.pdbx_strand_id
1 'polypeptide(L)'
;KLTILPKICTFYLIFYIGLASLFSLLMFILYYTLDPRIPKYQLESSLIGTNPGLGFRPMPNDSNSLSTLIWYKGTSKKDFAYWTDSLTEFLESYRVLGDTAGRGANIASCDFARGRPDGKVCSVNIKNLMPCVPENNFNYHLQGPCIFLKLNRIFGWKPNIYEPNELPDTMPTSLKDEIQTLVKENEYQKNTIWVSCEGESPADVEHVGPISYKPYPGFPAYFFPYENNEGYLSPIVAVLFEKPKNWNTYQH
;
A
#
# COMPACT_ATOMS: atom_id res chain seq x y z
N LYS A 1 -13.76 -38.07 49.32
CA LYS A 1 -13.46 -37.47 47.99
C LYS A 1 -13.99 -36.03 47.83
N LEU A 2 -15.15 -35.68 48.40
CA LEU A 2 -15.81 -34.36 48.21
C LEU A 2 -15.10 -33.15 48.90
N THR A 3 -14.31 -33.36 49.95
CA THR A 3 -13.61 -32.30 50.72
C THR A 3 -12.22 -31.90 50.19
N ILE A 4 -11.72 -32.59 49.15
CA ILE A 4 -10.38 -32.34 48.58
C ILE A 4 -10.45 -31.30 47.46
N LEU A 5 -11.52 -31.31 46.67
CA LEU A 5 -11.75 -30.41 45.55
C LEU A 5 -11.69 -28.91 45.91
N PRO A 6 -12.36 -28.39 46.98
CA PRO A 6 -12.28 -26.97 47.32
C PRO A 6 -10.87 -26.53 47.73
N LYS A 7 -10.10 -27.40 48.40
CA LYS A 7 -8.71 -27.10 48.79
C LYS A 7 -7.80 -27.01 47.58
N ILE A 8 -8.00 -27.90 46.61
CA ILE A 8 -7.29 -27.87 45.32
C ILE A 8 -7.65 -26.60 44.55
N CYS A 9 -8.95 -26.26 44.45
CA CYS A 9 -9.40 -25.03 43.77
C CYS A 9 -8.82 -23.77 44.40
N THR A 10 -8.84 -23.63 45.74
CA THR A 10 -8.26 -22.47 46.42
C THR A 10 -6.75 -22.37 46.20
N PHE A 11 -6.03 -23.50 46.22
CA PHE A 11 -4.60 -23.52 45.91
C PHE A 11 -4.32 -22.99 44.50
N TYR A 12 -5.02 -23.53 43.49
CA TYR A 12 -4.83 -23.08 42.10
C TYR A 12 -5.25 -21.62 41.91
N LEU A 13 -6.31 -21.15 42.59
CA LEU A 13 -6.72 -19.74 42.55
C LEU A 13 -5.57 -18.83 43.01
N ILE A 14 -5.00 -19.09 44.20
CA ILE A 14 -3.90 -18.28 44.75
C ILE A 14 -2.65 -18.37 43.87
N PHE A 15 -2.32 -19.58 43.41
CA PHE A 15 -1.18 -19.81 42.52
C PHE A 15 -1.30 -19.01 41.22
N TYR A 16 -2.46 -19.06 40.55
CA TYR A 16 -2.68 -18.32 39.31
C TYR A 16 -2.75 -16.81 39.52
N ILE A 17 -3.26 -16.32 40.65
CA ILE A 17 -3.18 -14.88 41.01
C ILE A 17 -1.71 -14.44 41.14
N GLY A 18 -0.88 -15.23 41.82
CA GLY A 18 0.55 -14.95 41.95
C GLY A 18 1.26 -14.94 40.59
N LEU A 19 0.99 -15.96 39.75
CA LEU A 19 1.57 -16.06 38.40
C LEU A 19 1.13 -14.90 37.49
N ALA A 20 -0.17 -14.55 37.51
CA ALA A 20 -0.70 -13.43 36.74
C ALA A 20 -0.09 -12.08 37.19
N SER A 21 0.16 -11.92 38.49
CA SER A 21 0.80 -10.72 39.05
C SER A 21 2.25 -10.60 38.59
N LEU A 22 3.02 -11.70 38.63
CA LEU A 22 4.39 -11.74 38.11
C LEU A 22 4.43 -11.42 36.62
N PHE A 23 3.57 -12.06 35.82
CA PHE A 23 3.47 -11.79 34.38
C PHE A 23 3.12 -10.32 34.09
N SER A 24 2.18 -9.75 34.85
CA SER A 24 1.79 -8.34 34.70
C SER A 24 2.94 -7.39 35.04
N LEU A 25 3.73 -7.69 36.08
CA LEU A 25 4.92 -6.92 36.43
C LEU A 25 5.98 -6.97 35.32
N LEU A 26 6.22 -8.16 34.74
CA LEU A 26 7.14 -8.32 33.62
C LEU A 26 6.67 -7.55 32.38
N MET A 27 5.37 -7.59 32.07
CA MET A 27 4.80 -6.81 30.98
C MET A 27 4.87 -5.30 31.22
N PHE A 28 4.67 -4.86 32.47
CA PHE A 28 4.81 -3.45 32.85
C PHE A 28 6.25 -2.95 32.65
N ILE A 29 7.25 -3.71 33.11
CA ILE A 29 8.66 -3.38 32.92
C ILE A 29 8.99 -3.33 31.42
N LEU A 30 8.52 -4.32 30.64
CA LEU A 30 8.70 -4.33 29.19
C LEU A 30 8.12 -3.05 28.55
N TYR A 31 6.87 -2.70 28.87
CA TYR A 31 6.21 -1.51 28.34
C TYR A 31 6.97 -0.22 28.66
N TYR A 32 7.53 -0.11 29.88
CA TYR A 32 8.34 1.04 30.27
C TYR A 32 9.63 1.20 29.46
N THR A 33 10.14 0.12 28.86
CA THR A 33 11.34 0.16 27.99
C THR A 33 11.05 0.46 26.51
N LEU A 34 9.78 0.58 26.12
CA LEU A 34 9.37 0.77 24.73
C LEU A 34 8.99 2.24 24.48
N ASP A 35 9.47 2.79 23.36
CA ASP A 35 9.02 4.08 22.87
C ASP A 35 7.68 3.90 22.10
N PRO A 36 6.62 4.67 22.42
CA PRO A 36 5.34 4.54 21.74
C PRO A 36 5.34 5.07 20.29
N ARG A 37 6.35 5.85 19.89
CA ARG A 37 6.44 6.48 18.57
C ARG A 37 7.29 5.70 17.57
N ILE A 38 8.26 4.93 18.07
CA ILE A 38 9.31 4.33 17.24
C ILE A 38 9.50 2.86 17.62
N PRO A 39 9.50 1.93 16.64
CA PRO A 39 9.78 0.53 16.93
C PRO A 39 11.23 0.33 17.38
N LYS A 40 11.42 -0.49 18.42
CA LYS A 40 12.74 -0.78 19.02
C LYS A 40 13.71 -1.48 18.05
N TYR A 41 13.20 -2.42 17.26
CA TYR A 41 13.94 -3.11 16.22
C TYR A 41 13.48 -2.61 14.86
N GLN A 42 14.43 -2.22 14.01
CA GLN A 42 14.17 -1.56 12.73
C GLN A 42 14.94 -2.25 11.60
N LEU A 43 14.36 -2.25 10.41
CA LEU A 43 15.00 -2.73 9.18
C LEU A 43 15.58 -4.14 9.36
N GLU A 44 16.87 -4.36 9.06
CA GLU A 44 17.57 -5.64 9.18
C GLU A 44 17.57 -6.22 10.60
N SER A 45 17.44 -5.37 11.63
CA SER A 45 17.34 -5.84 13.02
C SER A 45 15.94 -6.34 13.38
N SER A 46 14.96 -6.14 12.49
CA SER A 46 13.56 -6.54 12.66
C SER A 46 13.21 -7.72 11.75
N LEU A 47 12.17 -8.48 12.12
CA LEU A 47 11.65 -9.58 11.31
C LEU A 47 11.12 -9.12 9.93
N ILE A 48 10.75 -7.84 9.79
CA ILE A 48 10.21 -7.26 8.56
C ILE A 48 11.31 -7.06 7.50
N GLY A 49 12.54 -6.79 7.93
CA GLY A 49 13.67 -6.52 7.04
C GLY A 49 13.59 -5.17 6.31
N THR A 50 14.25 -5.11 5.15
CA THR A 50 14.41 -3.90 4.31
C THR A 50 13.59 -3.94 3.01
N ASN A 51 12.75 -4.97 2.83
CA ASN A 51 11.96 -5.17 1.61
C ASN A 51 10.47 -4.90 1.89
N PRO A 52 9.94 -3.71 1.54
CA PRO A 52 8.53 -3.43 1.72
C PRO A 52 7.67 -4.29 0.79
N GLY A 53 6.61 -4.88 1.34
CA GLY A 53 5.58 -5.53 0.54
C GLY A 53 4.81 -4.51 -0.32
N LEU A 54 4.32 -4.97 -1.47
CA LEU A 54 3.44 -4.22 -2.36
C LEU A 54 2.01 -4.72 -2.20
N GLY A 55 1.10 -3.83 -1.78
CA GLY A 55 -0.33 -4.10 -1.70
C GLY A 55 -1.09 -3.48 -2.86
N PHE A 56 -2.26 -4.04 -3.18
CA PHE A 56 -3.18 -3.49 -4.18
C PHE A 56 -4.57 -3.20 -3.59
N ARG A 57 -5.33 -2.34 -4.27
CA ARG A 57 -6.74 -2.02 -3.98
C ARG A 57 -7.52 -1.95 -5.30
N PRO A 58 -8.79 -2.39 -5.35
CA PRO A 58 -9.60 -2.90 -4.22
C PRO A 58 -9.27 -4.36 -3.88
N MET A 59 -9.65 -4.80 -2.68
CA MET A 59 -9.52 -6.20 -2.26
C MET A 59 -10.88 -6.93 -2.40
N PRO A 60 -10.90 -8.20 -2.83
CA PRO A 60 -12.13 -8.99 -2.89
C PRO A 60 -12.73 -9.21 -1.50
N ASN A 61 -14.06 -9.34 -1.42
CA ASN A 61 -14.80 -9.64 -0.18
C ASN A 61 -14.94 -11.14 0.06
N ASP A 62 -13.95 -11.93 -0.35
CA ASP A 62 -14.06 -13.38 -0.27
C ASP A 62 -13.74 -13.86 1.15
N SER A 63 -14.46 -14.88 1.61
CA SER A 63 -14.14 -15.56 2.89
C SER A 63 -12.73 -16.14 2.89
N ASN A 64 -12.17 -16.38 1.70
CA ASN A 64 -10.77 -16.68 1.52
C ASN A 64 -9.95 -15.39 1.41
N SER A 65 -9.31 -14.99 2.51
CA SER A 65 -8.40 -13.84 2.58
C SER A 65 -7.20 -13.87 1.62
N LEU A 66 -6.97 -14.99 0.92
CA LEU A 66 -5.90 -15.15 -0.08
C LEU A 66 -6.38 -14.90 -1.52
N SER A 67 -7.69 -14.70 -1.74
CA SER A 67 -8.20 -14.40 -3.08
C SER A 67 -7.68 -13.04 -3.55
N THR A 68 -7.14 -12.99 -4.76
CA THR A 68 -6.74 -11.76 -5.46
C THR A 68 -7.62 -11.48 -6.68
N LEU A 69 -8.66 -12.28 -6.89
CA LEU A 69 -9.49 -12.25 -8.08
C LEU A 69 -10.44 -11.05 -8.05
N ILE A 70 -10.35 -10.20 -9.07
CA ILE A 70 -11.31 -9.12 -9.32
C ILE A 70 -12.13 -9.51 -10.54
N TRP A 71 -13.41 -9.77 -10.32
CA TRP A 71 -14.36 -10.09 -11.39
C TRP A 71 -15.60 -9.23 -11.24
N TYR A 72 -16.14 -8.76 -12.36
CA TYR A 72 -17.35 -7.96 -12.40
C TYR A 72 -17.91 -7.95 -13.82
N LYS A 73 -19.14 -7.45 -13.97
CA LYS A 73 -19.72 -7.13 -15.28
C LYS A 73 -19.74 -5.62 -15.43
N GLY A 74 -19.17 -5.10 -16.52
CA GLY A 74 -19.19 -3.65 -16.81
C GLY A 74 -20.57 -3.13 -17.26
N THR A 75 -21.57 -4.00 -17.43
CA THR A 75 -22.87 -3.67 -18.03
C THR A 75 -23.79 -2.85 -17.12
N SER A 76 -23.72 -3.05 -15.81
CA SER A 76 -24.60 -2.37 -14.85
C SER A 76 -23.79 -1.85 -13.68
N LYS A 77 -24.11 -0.63 -13.21
CA LYS A 77 -23.44 -0.02 -12.06
C LYS A 77 -23.49 -0.90 -10.81
N LYS A 78 -24.57 -1.66 -10.62
CA LYS A 78 -24.71 -2.58 -9.47
C LYS A 78 -23.66 -3.69 -9.46
N ASP A 79 -23.21 -4.13 -10.64
CA ASP A 79 -22.30 -5.27 -10.79
C ASP A 79 -20.85 -4.91 -10.41
N PHE A 80 -20.47 -3.64 -10.51
CA PHE A 80 -19.15 -3.15 -10.10
C PHE A 80 -19.16 -2.19 -8.90
N ALA A 81 -20.35 -1.90 -8.34
CA ALA A 81 -20.52 -0.97 -7.23
C ALA A 81 -19.62 -1.32 -6.04
N TYR A 82 -19.54 -2.59 -5.66
CA TYR A 82 -18.68 -3.05 -4.56
C TYR A 82 -17.22 -2.58 -4.74
N TRP A 83 -16.67 -2.75 -5.95
CA TRP A 83 -15.29 -2.36 -6.24
C TRP A 83 -15.11 -0.84 -6.21
N THR A 84 -16.03 -0.10 -6.84
CA THR A 84 -15.95 1.36 -6.89
C THR A 84 -16.18 2.00 -5.52
N ASP A 85 -17.03 1.41 -4.68
CA ASP A 85 -17.31 1.89 -3.33
C ASP A 85 -16.10 1.64 -2.43
N SER A 86 -15.50 0.44 -2.50
CA SER A 86 -14.25 0.12 -1.79
C SER A 86 -13.10 1.06 -2.17
N LEU A 87 -12.97 1.39 -3.46
CA LEU A 87 -11.97 2.35 -3.95
C LEU A 87 -12.26 3.78 -3.50
N THR A 88 -13.54 4.16 -3.45
CA THR A 88 -13.95 5.49 -2.96
C THR A 88 -13.61 5.63 -1.48
N GLU A 89 -13.95 4.64 -0.65
CA GLU A 89 -13.60 4.60 0.77
C GLU A 89 -12.07 4.64 0.98
N PHE A 90 -11.32 3.90 0.17
CA PHE A 90 -9.86 3.92 0.20
C PHE A 90 -9.29 5.33 -0.08
N LEU A 91 -9.84 6.04 -1.06
CA LEU A 91 -9.40 7.38 -1.45
C LEU A 91 -9.86 8.48 -0.50
N GLU A 92 -10.83 8.24 0.38
CA GLU A 92 -11.36 9.24 1.33
C GLU A 92 -10.25 9.86 2.17
N SER A 93 -9.33 9.01 2.65
CA SER A 93 -8.17 9.43 3.45
C SER A 93 -7.19 10.36 2.72
N TYR A 94 -7.24 10.40 1.38
CA TYR A 94 -6.41 11.25 0.53
C TYR A 94 -7.15 12.53 0.09
N ARG A 95 -8.50 12.54 0.14
CA ARG A 95 -9.34 13.64 -0.35
C ARG A 95 -9.49 14.75 0.68
N VAL A 96 -9.72 14.36 1.93
CA VAL A 96 -10.05 15.32 2.99
C VAL A 96 -8.77 15.90 3.60
N LEU A 97 -8.33 17.02 3.04
CA LEU A 97 -7.33 17.88 3.69
C LEU A 97 -7.97 18.47 4.95
N GLY A 98 -7.67 17.88 6.13
CA GLY A 98 -7.98 18.49 7.42
C GLY A 98 -8.85 17.69 8.41
N ASP A 99 -9.36 16.49 8.08
CA ASP A 99 -10.29 15.76 8.96
C ASP A 99 -9.63 15.01 10.13
N THR A 100 -8.32 14.77 10.04
CA THR A 100 -7.53 14.23 11.14
C THR A 100 -6.82 15.38 11.86
N ALA A 101 -6.98 15.48 13.18
CA ALA A 101 -6.27 16.44 14.02
C ALA A 101 -4.77 16.49 13.63
N GLY A 102 -4.22 17.69 13.41
CA GLY A 102 -2.81 17.90 13.04
C GLY A 102 -2.48 17.93 11.54
N ARG A 103 -3.39 17.52 10.63
CA ARG A 103 -3.08 17.44 9.17
C ARG A 103 -2.77 18.78 8.50
N GLY A 104 -3.35 19.89 8.95
CA GLY A 104 -3.12 21.19 8.29
C GLY A 104 -1.71 21.76 8.48
N ALA A 105 -1.06 21.47 9.61
CA ALA A 105 0.22 22.10 9.97
C ALA A 105 1.44 21.33 9.43
N ASN A 106 1.33 20.00 9.36
CA ASN A 106 2.45 19.09 9.08
C ASN A 106 2.51 18.62 7.62
N ILE A 107 1.54 18.98 6.78
CA ILE A 107 1.56 18.67 5.34
C ILE A 107 2.35 19.73 4.57
N ALA A 108 3.17 19.28 3.61
CA ALA A 108 3.85 20.12 2.63
C ALA A 108 3.61 19.60 1.21
N SER A 109 3.69 20.51 0.24
CA SER A 109 3.84 20.13 -1.16
C SER A 109 5.28 19.71 -1.39
N CYS A 110 5.47 18.47 -1.82
CA CYS A 110 6.78 17.90 -2.14
C CYS A 110 6.92 17.76 -3.65
N ASP A 111 8.15 17.85 -4.13
CA ASP A 111 8.48 17.58 -5.52
C ASP A 111 9.86 16.89 -5.61
N PHE A 112 10.20 16.43 -6.81
CA PHE A 112 11.44 15.70 -7.05
C PHE A 112 12.71 16.54 -6.80
N ALA A 113 12.65 17.86 -6.99
CA ALA A 113 13.82 18.74 -6.88
C ALA A 113 14.06 19.20 -5.43
N ARG A 114 12.98 19.56 -4.72
CA ARG A 114 12.99 20.05 -3.34
C ARG A 114 12.90 18.92 -2.31
N GLY A 115 12.36 17.76 -2.69
CA GLY A 115 12.13 16.66 -1.78
C GLY A 115 11.06 16.96 -0.72
N ARG A 116 11.19 16.29 0.43
CA ARG A 116 10.32 16.45 1.60
C ARG A 116 11.00 17.37 2.62
N PRO A 117 10.35 18.44 3.09
CA PRO A 117 10.86 19.26 4.18
C PRO A 117 10.94 18.48 5.50
N ASP A 118 11.95 18.78 6.32
CA ASP A 118 12.16 18.14 7.61
C ASP A 118 10.94 18.34 8.54
N GLY A 119 10.55 17.27 9.23
CA GLY A 119 9.41 17.26 10.15
C GLY A 119 8.04 17.37 9.48
N LYS A 120 7.96 17.44 8.14
CA LYS A 120 6.71 17.47 7.38
C LYS A 120 6.47 16.17 6.61
N VAL A 121 5.23 16.01 6.16
CA VAL A 121 4.76 14.90 5.32
C VAL A 121 4.25 15.43 3.99
N CYS A 122 4.40 14.63 2.92
CA CYS A 122 4.02 15.06 1.57
C CYS A 122 2.52 14.88 1.32
N SER A 123 1.89 15.89 0.72
CA SER A 123 0.53 15.76 0.17
C SER A 123 0.53 14.86 -1.07
N VAL A 124 -0.40 13.90 -1.14
CA VAL A 124 -0.64 13.09 -2.35
C VAL A 124 -1.73 13.75 -3.18
N ASN A 125 -1.44 14.06 -4.45
CA ASN A 125 -2.41 14.73 -5.32
C ASN A 125 -3.22 13.72 -6.14
N ILE A 126 -4.48 13.50 -5.74
CA ILE A 126 -5.42 12.57 -6.42
C ILE A 126 -5.78 13.05 -7.82
N LYS A 127 -5.72 14.36 -8.11
CA LYS A 127 -6.12 14.89 -9.43
C LYS A 127 -5.27 14.32 -10.56
N ASN A 128 -4.02 13.95 -10.26
CA ASN A 128 -3.10 13.36 -11.22
C ASN A 128 -3.41 11.90 -11.54
N LEU A 129 -4.41 11.31 -10.88
CA LEU A 129 -4.83 9.92 -11.07
C LEU A 129 -5.89 9.77 -12.17
N MET A 130 -6.36 10.84 -12.82
CA MET A 130 -7.31 10.73 -13.92
C MET A 130 -6.80 9.78 -15.02
N PRO A 131 -7.64 8.86 -15.53
CA PRO A 131 -9.09 8.75 -15.34
C PRO A 131 -9.54 7.88 -14.14
N CYS A 132 -8.62 7.45 -13.27
CA CYS A 132 -8.86 6.61 -12.09
C CYS A 132 -9.41 7.39 -10.89
N VAL A 133 -10.56 8.02 -11.07
CA VAL A 133 -11.24 8.81 -10.04
C VAL A 133 -12.69 8.33 -9.83
N PRO A 134 -13.27 8.52 -8.64
CA PRO A 134 -14.67 8.18 -8.35
C PRO A 134 -15.67 8.74 -9.34
N GLU A 135 -15.45 9.96 -9.84
CA GLU A 135 -16.33 10.64 -10.80
C GLU A 135 -16.45 9.84 -12.12
N ASN A 136 -15.43 9.05 -12.47
CA ASN A 136 -15.39 8.19 -13.65
C ASN A 136 -15.62 6.71 -13.30
N ASN A 137 -16.13 6.39 -12.11
CA ASN A 137 -16.29 5.02 -11.59
C ASN A 137 -15.01 4.18 -11.72
N PHE A 138 -13.83 4.80 -11.58
CA PHE A 138 -12.53 4.13 -11.75
C PHE A 138 -12.40 3.32 -13.04
N ASN A 139 -13.09 3.76 -14.11
CA ASN A 139 -13.11 3.13 -15.43
C ASN A 139 -13.72 1.71 -15.49
N TYR A 140 -14.34 1.22 -14.40
CA TYR A 140 -15.01 -0.09 -14.36
C TYR A 140 -16.18 -0.19 -15.36
N HIS A 141 -16.92 0.88 -15.56
CA HIS A 141 -18.02 0.92 -16.53
C HIS A 141 -17.57 0.71 -18.00
N LEU A 142 -16.29 0.94 -18.31
CA LEU A 142 -15.70 0.69 -19.62
C LEU A 142 -14.98 -0.66 -19.71
N GLN A 143 -15.14 -1.53 -18.71
CA GLN A 143 -14.45 -2.83 -18.61
C GLN A 143 -12.92 -2.71 -18.57
N GLY A 144 -12.40 -1.53 -18.22
CA GLY A 144 -10.97 -1.28 -18.08
C GLY A 144 -10.66 -0.78 -16.67
N PRO A 145 -10.65 -1.65 -15.65
CA PRO A 145 -10.64 -1.23 -14.26
C PRO A 145 -9.32 -0.54 -13.87
N CYS A 146 -9.41 0.43 -12.97
CA CYS A 146 -8.23 0.97 -12.27
C CYS A 146 -7.96 0.22 -10.97
N ILE A 147 -6.70 -0.17 -10.77
CA ILE A 147 -6.18 -0.80 -9.55
C ILE A 147 -5.14 0.12 -8.93
N PHE A 148 -5.21 0.35 -7.62
CA PHE A 148 -4.21 1.17 -6.93
C PHE A 148 -3.16 0.30 -6.25
N LEU A 149 -1.90 0.62 -6.50
CA LEU A 149 -0.76 0.02 -5.82
C LEU A 149 -0.30 0.92 -4.67
N LYS A 150 0.11 0.29 -3.56
CA LYS A 150 0.57 0.96 -2.35
C LYS A 150 1.64 0.13 -1.66
N LEU A 151 2.76 0.75 -1.33
CA LEU A 151 3.82 0.12 -0.54
C LEU A 151 3.46 0.05 0.96
N ASN A 152 3.84 -1.05 1.60
CA ASN A 152 3.75 -1.21 3.04
C ASN A 152 4.70 -0.25 3.76
N ARG A 153 4.24 0.31 4.88
CA ARG A 153 5.01 1.28 5.67
C ARG A 153 6.05 0.55 6.52
N ILE A 154 7.32 0.87 6.33
CA ILE A 154 8.43 0.42 7.19
C ILE A 154 9.06 1.67 7.81
N PHE A 155 9.15 1.72 9.14
CA PHE A 155 9.74 2.85 9.85
C PHE A 155 11.21 3.02 9.45
N GLY A 156 11.61 4.25 9.11
CA GLY A 156 12.99 4.60 8.75
C GLY A 156 13.48 4.05 7.40
N TRP A 157 12.64 3.31 6.66
CA TRP A 157 13.05 2.73 5.38
C TRP A 157 13.22 3.78 4.30
N LYS A 158 14.34 3.72 3.59
CA LYS A 158 14.64 4.54 2.41
C LYS A 158 14.85 3.62 1.21
N PRO A 159 14.25 3.94 0.05
CA PRO A 159 14.46 3.14 -1.15
C PRO A 159 15.90 3.22 -1.62
N ASN A 160 16.43 2.08 -2.08
CA ASN A 160 17.63 2.07 -2.90
C ASN A 160 17.20 2.29 -4.36
N ILE A 161 17.65 3.39 -4.95
CA ILE A 161 17.21 3.83 -6.28
C ILE A 161 18.21 3.34 -7.32
N TYR A 162 17.72 2.83 -8.45
CA TYR A 162 18.56 2.48 -9.59
C TYR A 162 19.04 3.73 -10.31
N GLU A 163 20.34 3.78 -10.62
CA GLU A 163 20.86 4.79 -11.53
C GLU A 163 20.36 4.52 -12.96
N PRO A 164 20.05 5.55 -13.77
CA PRO A 164 19.55 5.36 -15.13
C PRO A 164 20.48 4.54 -16.04
N ASN A 165 21.78 4.51 -15.72
CA ASN A 165 22.79 3.76 -16.47
C ASN A 165 22.99 2.32 -15.94
N GLU A 166 22.38 1.97 -14.81
CA GLU A 166 22.54 0.69 -14.10
C GLU A 166 21.17 0.01 -13.89
N LEU A 167 20.31 0.04 -14.91
CA LEU A 167 19.01 -0.62 -14.86
C LEU A 167 19.19 -2.15 -15.08
N PRO A 168 18.53 -3.00 -14.28
CA PRO A 168 18.71 -4.44 -14.35
C PRO A 168 18.19 -5.02 -15.68
N ASP A 169 18.81 -6.12 -16.16
CA ASP A 169 18.41 -6.79 -17.39
C ASP A 169 16.98 -7.36 -17.34
N THR A 170 16.53 -7.74 -16.14
CA THR A 170 15.18 -8.24 -15.88
C THR A 170 14.08 -7.19 -16.00
N MET A 171 14.42 -5.90 -16.02
CA MET A 171 13.44 -4.82 -16.16
C MET A 171 12.90 -4.76 -17.60
N PRO A 172 11.56 -4.68 -17.80
CA PRO A 172 10.97 -4.60 -19.13
C PRO A 172 11.50 -3.43 -19.95
N THR A 173 11.73 -3.67 -21.26
CA THR A 173 12.24 -2.63 -22.18
C THR A 173 11.33 -1.42 -22.26
N SER A 174 10.00 -1.64 -22.27
CA SER A 174 9.01 -0.57 -22.24
C SER A 174 9.17 0.37 -21.04
N LEU A 175 9.45 -0.19 -19.86
CA LEU A 175 9.69 0.59 -18.65
C LEU A 175 11.04 1.33 -18.72
N LYS A 176 12.10 0.69 -19.25
CA LYS A 176 13.40 1.36 -19.46
C LYS A 176 13.26 2.59 -20.36
N ASP A 177 12.51 2.48 -21.46
CA ASP A 177 12.28 3.57 -22.39
C ASP A 177 11.46 4.72 -21.77
N GLU A 178 10.45 4.37 -20.96
CA GLU A 178 9.64 5.35 -20.21
C GLU A 178 10.49 6.08 -19.16
N ILE A 179 11.33 5.36 -18.41
CA ILE A 179 12.27 5.95 -17.45
C ILE A 179 13.20 6.93 -18.14
N GLN A 180 13.79 6.56 -19.29
CA GLN A 180 14.67 7.46 -20.03
C GLN A 180 13.95 8.72 -20.50
N THR A 181 12.69 8.62 -20.90
CA THR A 181 11.87 9.77 -21.33
C THR A 181 11.60 10.70 -20.15
N LEU A 182 11.13 10.14 -19.04
CA LEU A 182 10.85 10.88 -17.80
C LEU A 182 12.10 11.58 -17.25
N VAL A 183 13.22 10.87 -17.16
CA VAL A 183 14.49 11.43 -16.67
C VAL A 183 15.04 12.52 -17.60
N LYS A 184 14.81 12.43 -18.92
CA LYS A 184 15.17 13.50 -19.86
C LYS A 184 14.34 14.76 -19.65
N GLU A 185 13.06 14.64 -19.30
CA GLU A 185 12.18 15.77 -18.99
C GLU A 185 12.52 16.39 -17.63
N ASN A 186 12.79 15.57 -16.63
CA ASN A 186 13.17 16.00 -15.29
C ASN A 186 14.16 15.00 -14.67
N GLU A 187 15.43 15.40 -14.59
CA GLU A 187 16.52 14.53 -14.09
C GLU A 187 16.21 13.95 -12.70
N TYR A 188 15.53 14.71 -11.84
CA TYR A 188 15.22 14.28 -10.48
C TYR A 188 14.19 13.14 -10.42
N GLN A 189 13.46 12.85 -11.50
CA GLN A 189 12.54 11.70 -11.58
C GLN A 189 13.27 10.36 -11.52
N LYS A 190 14.59 10.33 -11.74
CA LYS A 190 15.40 9.13 -11.49
C LYS A 190 15.22 8.60 -10.06
N ASN A 191 14.92 9.49 -9.11
CA ASN A 191 14.63 9.18 -7.71
C ASN A 191 13.22 8.60 -7.50
N THR A 192 12.93 7.48 -8.17
CA THR A 192 11.63 6.80 -8.16
C THR A 192 11.82 5.29 -7.98
N ILE A 193 10.95 4.70 -7.18
CA ILE A 193 10.79 3.24 -7.09
C ILE A 193 9.88 2.83 -8.25
N TRP A 194 10.48 2.33 -9.33
CA TRP A 194 9.77 1.98 -10.56
C TRP A 194 8.93 0.71 -10.40
N VAL A 195 7.81 0.65 -11.13
CA VAL A 195 6.85 -0.44 -11.07
C VAL A 195 6.44 -0.84 -12.48
N SER A 196 6.41 -2.15 -12.74
CA SER A 196 5.80 -2.74 -13.93
C SER A 196 4.86 -3.87 -13.53
N CYS A 197 3.75 -3.99 -14.24
CA CYS A 197 2.78 -5.07 -14.18
C CYS A 197 2.79 -5.82 -15.50
N GLU A 198 2.78 -7.14 -15.43
CA GLU A 198 2.72 -8.06 -16.57
C GLU A 198 1.88 -9.30 -16.19
N GLY A 199 1.48 -10.08 -17.20
CA GLY A 199 0.76 -11.35 -16.98
C GLY A 199 1.70 -12.44 -16.46
N GLU A 200 1.21 -13.30 -15.57
CA GLU A 200 2.01 -14.39 -14.98
C GLU A 200 2.30 -15.52 -15.99
N SER A 201 1.30 -15.92 -16.77
CA SER A 201 1.44 -16.92 -17.83
C SER A 201 1.37 -16.29 -19.24
N PRO A 202 1.84 -16.97 -20.30
CA PRO A 202 1.71 -16.48 -21.68
C PRO A 202 0.27 -16.17 -22.07
N ALA A 203 -0.70 -16.94 -21.57
CA ALA A 203 -2.11 -16.66 -21.78
C ALA A 203 -2.52 -15.35 -21.11
N ASP A 204 -2.08 -15.09 -19.88
CA ASP A 204 -2.40 -13.83 -19.17
C ASP A 204 -1.80 -12.61 -19.88
N VAL A 205 -0.59 -12.75 -20.42
CA VAL A 205 0.06 -11.69 -21.22
C VAL A 205 -0.78 -11.34 -22.45
N GLU A 206 -1.40 -12.32 -23.11
CA GLU A 206 -2.29 -12.08 -24.25
C GLU A 206 -3.67 -11.53 -23.87
N HIS A 207 -4.12 -11.75 -22.63
CA HIS A 207 -5.45 -11.33 -22.14
C HIS A 207 -5.44 -9.97 -21.42
N VAL A 208 -4.33 -9.61 -20.76
CA VAL A 208 -4.26 -8.39 -19.94
C VAL A 208 -4.39 -7.12 -20.77
N GLY A 209 -3.93 -7.16 -22.03
CA GLY A 209 -4.00 -6.03 -22.94
C GLY A 209 -3.08 -4.87 -22.51
N PRO A 210 -3.28 -3.67 -23.07
CA PRO A 210 -2.46 -2.50 -22.73
C PRO A 210 -2.72 -2.02 -21.29
N ILE A 211 -1.65 -1.74 -20.57
CA ILE A 211 -1.64 -1.22 -19.20
C ILE A 211 -1.01 0.18 -19.21
N SER A 212 -1.65 1.13 -18.55
CA SER A 212 -1.07 2.46 -18.33
C SER A 212 -1.07 2.85 -16.85
N TYR A 213 -0.10 3.68 -16.46
CA TYR A 213 0.07 4.10 -15.07
C TYR A 213 -0.30 5.57 -14.89
N LYS A 214 -0.78 5.92 -13.69
CA LYS A 214 -1.04 7.31 -13.28
C LYS A 214 -0.46 7.60 -11.89
N PRO A 215 0.25 8.73 -11.73
CA PRO A 215 0.66 9.67 -12.79
C PRO A 215 1.74 9.10 -13.73
N TYR A 216 2.57 8.18 -13.23
CA TYR A 216 3.68 7.51 -13.93
C TYR A 216 3.94 6.17 -13.22
N PRO A 217 4.72 5.23 -13.81
CA PRO A 217 4.94 3.88 -13.30
C PRO A 217 5.89 3.83 -12.10
N GLY A 218 5.58 4.51 -10.99
CA GLY A 218 6.42 4.38 -9.79
C GLY A 218 6.08 5.28 -8.62
N PHE A 219 6.75 5.02 -7.50
CA PHE A 219 6.62 5.76 -6.25
C PHE A 219 7.81 6.70 -6.05
N PRO A 220 7.60 8.03 -5.95
CA PRO A 220 8.70 8.95 -5.74
C PRO A 220 9.40 8.75 -4.39
N ALA A 221 10.73 8.79 -4.41
CA ALA A 221 11.54 8.57 -3.21
C ALA A 221 11.31 9.63 -2.11
N TYR A 222 10.89 10.85 -2.48
CA TYR A 222 10.65 11.93 -1.52
C TYR A 222 9.49 11.66 -0.53
N PHE A 223 8.64 10.66 -0.79
CA PHE A 223 7.64 10.21 0.19
C PHE A 223 8.22 9.37 1.33
N PHE A 224 9.51 9.02 1.26
CA PHE A 224 10.20 8.18 2.24
C PHE A 224 11.34 8.98 2.90
N PRO A 225 11.73 8.63 4.14
CA PRO A 225 11.24 7.53 4.97
C PRO A 225 9.90 7.79 5.67
N TYR A 226 9.26 6.71 6.14
CA TYR A 226 8.15 6.80 7.08
C TYR A 226 8.68 6.94 8.51
N GLU A 227 8.31 8.02 9.20
CA GLU A 227 8.81 8.36 10.55
C GLU A 227 7.68 8.44 11.59
N ASN A 228 6.51 7.86 11.30
CA ASN A 228 5.32 7.94 12.15
C ASN A 228 4.81 9.38 12.38
N ASN A 229 5.12 10.29 11.46
CA ASN A 229 4.66 11.67 11.48
C ASN A 229 3.14 11.73 11.24
N GLU A 230 2.44 12.53 12.02
CA GLU A 230 0.99 12.72 11.87
C GLU A 230 0.62 13.23 10.49
N GLY A 231 -0.44 12.65 9.91
CA GLY A 231 -0.92 13.01 8.58
C GLY A 231 -0.18 12.32 7.43
N TYR A 232 0.84 11.49 7.69
CA TYR A 232 1.55 10.75 6.64
C TYR A 232 0.60 9.87 5.80
N LEU A 233 0.68 10.04 4.49
CA LEU A 233 0.01 9.21 3.50
C LEU A 233 1.07 8.50 2.65
N SER A 234 0.90 7.19 2.46
CA SER A 234 1.78 6.47 1.55
C SER A 234 1.45 6.89 0.12
N PRO A 235 2.44 7.04 -0.77
CA PRO A 235 2.16 7.31 -2.17
C PRO A 235 1.39 6.15 -2.79
N ILE A 236 0.57 6.47 -3.79
CA ILE A 236 -0.23 5.50 -4.55
C ILE A 236 0.03 5.69 -6.04
N VAL A 237 0.03 4.57 -6.77
CA VAL A 237 0.09 4.54 -8.23
C VAL A 237 -1.19 3.88 -8.72
N ALA A 238 -1.89 4.49 -9.67
CA ALA A 238 -3.02 3.84 -10.32
C ALA A 238 -2.54 3.10 -11.56
N VAL A 239 -2.97 1.86 -11.70
CA VAL A 239 -2.74 0.98 -12.85
C VAL A 239 -4.07 0.84 -13.57
N LEU A 240 -4.13 1.37 -14.79
CA LEU A 240 -5.28 1.31 -15.66
C LEU A 240 -5.09 0.16 -16.65
N PHE A 241 -5.94 -0.86 -16.54
CA PHE A 241 -6.05 -1.90 -17.55
C PHE A 241 -6.97 -1.37 -18.65
N GLU A 242 -6.43 -0.92 -19.78
CA GLU A 242 -7.22 -0.13 -20.73
C GLU A 242 -8.28 -0.97 -21.46
N LYS A 243 -7.89 -2.17 -21.90
CA LYS A 243 -8.73 -3.09 -22.68
C LYS A 243 -8.35 -4.55 -22.43
N PRO A 244 -8.58 -5.08 -21.21
CA PRO A 244 -8.44 -6.51 -20.97
C PRO A 244 -9.44 -7.30 -21.83
N LYS A 245 -9.06 -8.50 -22.29
CA LYS A 245 -9.94 -9.35 -23.07
C LYS A 245 -11.06 -9.94 -22.21
N ASN A 246 -12.27 -9.95 -22.75
CA ASN A 246 -13.45 -10.47 -22.06
C ASN A 246 -13.51 -12.00 -22.10
N TRP A 247 -13.79 -12.61 -20.95
CA TRP A 247 -13.94 -14.07 -20.79
C TRP A 247 -14.99 -14.70 -21.73
N ASN A 248 -16.11 -14.00 -21.98
CA ASN A 248 -17.22 -14.52 -22.80
C ASN A 248 -16.85 -14.74 -24.28
N THR A 249 -15.72 -14.22 -24.75
CA THR A 249 -15.27 -14.37 -26.15
C THR A 249 -14.74 -15.77 -26.46
N TYR A 250 -14.60 -16.66 -25.45
CA TYR A 250 -13.96 -17.97 -25.56
C TYR A 250 -14.89 -19.17 -25.30
N GLN A 251 -16.20 -18.95 -25.16
CA GLN A 251 -17.19 -20.05 -25.02
C GLN A 251 -17.76 -20.55 -26.36
N HIS A 252 -17.12 -20.22 -27.49
CA HIS A 252 -17.48 -20.71 -28.82
C HIS A 252 -16.30 -21.38 -29.51
#